data_AF-A0A2S9T8B6-F1
#
_entry.id   AF-A0A2S9T8B6-F1
#
_cell.length_a   1.000
_cell.length_b   1.000
_cell.length_c   1.000
_cell.angle_alpha   90.00
_cell.angle_beta   90.00
_cell.angle_gamma   90.00
#
_symmetry.space_group_name_H-M   'P 1'
#
loop_
_entity.id
_entity.type
_entity.pdbx_description
1 polymer ?
#
loop_
_entity_poly.entity_id
_entity_poly.type
_entity_poly.pdbx_seq_one_letter_code
_entity_poly.pdbx_strand_id
1 'polypeptide(L)'
;MPSVEEQKNILDIYNKNKDLSKNQTGEVSEKSDYIEDFLKFSLGIDEIKVKKTANLLMLTRFKTLNIWSVDNIVRKNTFDSNLFKLTCLEDQPTLVKEVFRGKSPKYKEQTGSKILNQKCIRFNAIEVKHAKSVDSNWLNKVDSMFLTRENDILINSTGDGTIGRASIVSKEHEGLLYDSHIILLRLNTELINPLFFVYFNNSKLGQKQI
;
A
#
# COMPACT_ATOMS: atom_id res chain seq x y z
N MET A 1 -8.52 -9.01 12.35
CA MET A 1 -7.71 -9.46 11.19
C MET A 1 -7.66 -10.99 11.20
N PRO A 2 -7.76 -11.68 10.05
CA PRO A 2 -7.65 -13.14 9.96
C PRO A 2 -6.26 -13.64 10.41
N SER A 3 -6.13 -14.93 10.71
CA SER A 3 -4.85 -15.58 11.00
C SER A 3 -3.90 -15.55 9.80
N VAL A 4 -2.59 -15.70 10.03
CA VAL A 4 -1.59 -15.71 8.93
C VAL A 4 -1.82 -16.87 7.95
N GLU A 5 -2.31 -18.01 8.43
CA GLU A 5 -2.66 -19.16 7.60
C GLU A 5 -3.87 -18.87 6.70
N GLU A 6 -4.92 -18.25 7.25
CA GLU A 6 -6.08 -17.80 6.46
C GLU A 6 -5.69 -16.75 5.42
N GLN A 7 -4.82 -15.80 5.78
CA GLN A 7 -4.30 -14.79 4.84
C GLN A 7 -3.56 -15.44 3.67
N LYS A 8 -2.75 -16.48 3.92
CA LYS A 8 -2.05 -17.23 2.87
C LYS A 8 -3.04 -17.97 1.97
N ASN A 9 -4.02 -18.66 2.55
CA ASN A 9 -5.04 -19.37 1.78
C ASN A 9 -5.82 -18.41 0.85
N ILE A 10 -6.21 -17.24 1.36
CA ILE A 10 -6.85 -16.20 0.55
C ILE A 10 -5.94 -15.76 -0.60
N LEU A 11 -4.64 -15.57 -0.34
CA LEU A 11 -3.65 -15.19 -1.34
C LEU A 11 -3.49 -16.27 -2.42
N ASP A 12 -3.40 -17.53 -2.02
CA ASP A 12 -3.21 -18.67 -2.92
C ASP A 12 -4.42 -18.85 -3.84
N ILE A 13 -5.64 -18.75 -3.28
CA ILE A 13 -6.89 -18.77 -4.05
C ILE A 13 -6.90 -17.61 -5.05
N TYR A 14 -6.55 -16.41 -4.60
CA TYR A 14 -6.51 -15.22 -5.46
C TYR A 14 -5.51 -15.39 -6.62
N ASN A 15 -4.29 -15.83 -6.34
CA ASN A 15 -3.26 -16.03 -7.35
C ASN A 15 -3.64 -17.13 -8.35
N LYS A 16 -4.17 -18.25 -7.86
CA LYS A 16 -4.65 -19.36 -8.71
C LYS A 16 -5.73 -18.87 -9.69
N ASN A 17 -6.69 -18.09 -9.22
CA ASN A 17 -7.76 -17.55 -10.05
C ASN A 17 -7.24 -16.50 -11.05
N LYS A 18 -6.25 -15.70 -10.64
CA LYS A 18 -5.59 -14.71 -11.51
C LYS A 18 -4.83 -15.37 -12.67
N ASP A 19 -4.13 -16.48 -12.41
CA ASP A 19 -3.41 -17.21 -13.46
C ASP A 19 -4.36 -17.96 -14.40
N LEU A 20 -5.44 -18.52 -13.88
CA LEU A 20 -6.53 -19.08 -14.71
C LEU A 20 -7.15 -18.00 -15.63
N SER A 21 -7.30 -16.78 -15.12
CA SER A 21 -7.84 -15.64 -15.88
C SER A 21 -6.92 -15.19 -17.02
N LYS A 22 -5.59 -15.20 -16.85
CA LYS A 22 -4.63 -14.84 -17.93
C LYS A 22 -4.73 -15.74 -19.17
N ASN A 23 -5.18 -16.98 -19.00
CA ASN A 23 -5.31 -17.96 -20.10
C ASN A 23 -6.62 -17.81 -20.90
N GLN A 24 -7.56 -16.97 -20.47
CA GLN A 24 -8.91 -16.84 -21.04
C GLN A 24 -9.28 -15.35 -21.24
N THR A 25 -8.62 -14.70 -22.20
CA THR A 25 -8.61 -13.24 -22.38
C THR A 25 -9.93 -12.60 -22.86
N GLY A 26 -10.97 -13.39 -23.19
CA GLY A 26 -12.28 -12.89 -23.64
C GLY A 26 -13.36 -12.80 -22.54
N GLU A 27 -13.26 -13.57 -21.45
CA GLU A 27 -14.26 -13.68 -20.36
C GLU A 27 -13.89 -12.81 -19.14
N VAL A 28 -13.05 -11.79 -19.34
CA VAL A 28 -12.26 -11.14 -18.29
C VAL A 28 -13.08 -10.22 -17.37
N SER A 29 -14.18 -9.64 -17.86
CA SER A 29 -15.00 -8.71 -17.06
C SER A 29 -15.81 -9.45 -15.98
N GLU A 30 -16.59 -10.45 -16.36
CA GLU A 30 -17.49 -11.18 -15.45
C GLU A 30 -16.73 -11.97 -14.39
N LYS A 31 -15.57 -12.54 -14.76
CA LYS A 31 -14.70 -13.27 -13.82
C LYS A 31 -13.99 -12.35 -12.81
N SER A 32 -13.68 -11.12 -13.20
CA SER A 32 -13.10 -10.12 -12.28
C SER A 32 -14.12 -9.71 -11.21
N ASP A 33 -15.37 -9.48 -11.62
CA ASP A 33 -16.45 -9.10 -10.71
C ASP A 33 -16.75 -10.24 -9.71
N TYR A 34 -16.77 -11.50 -10.19
CA TYR A 34 -16.90 -12.68 -9.32
C TYR A 34 -15.80 -12.77 -8.24
N ILE A 35 -14.55 -12.48 -8.59
CA ILE A 35 -13.44 -12.48 -7.63
C ILE A 35 -13.65 -11.39 -6.58
N GLU A 36 -14.07 -10.20 -7.00
CA GLU A 36 -14.29 -9.08 -6.09
C GLU A 36 -15.45 -9.38 -5.13
N ASP A 37 -16.52 -10.00 -5.62
CA ASP A 37 -17.68 -10.40 -4.81
C ASP A 37 -17.32 -11.53 -3.83
N PHE A 38 -16.57 -12.53 -4.27
CA PHE A 38 -16.06 -13.58 -3.38
C PHE A 38 -15.18 -13.02 -2.27
N LEU A 39 -14.32 -12.05 -2.57
CA LEU A 39 -13.46 -11.40 -1.57
C LEU A 39 -14.29 -10.56 -0.59
N LYS A 40 -15.26 -9.79 -1.07
CA LYS A 40 -16.18 -9.03 -0.20
C LYS A 40 -16.93 -9.95 0.74
N PHE A 41 -17.45 -11.07 0.22
CA PHE A 41 -18.12 -12.09 1.02
C PHE A 41 -17.18 -12.72 2.06
N SER A 42 -16.01 -13.17 1.63
CA SER A 42 -15.03 -13.84 2.51
C SER A 42 -14.48 -12.92 3.61
N LEU A 43 -14.35 -11.63 3.33
CA LEU A 43 -13.91 -10.62 4.28
C LEU A 43 -15.08 -9.97 5.05
N GLY A 44 -16.33 -10.34 4.73
CA GLY A 44 -17.55 -9.83 5.34
C GLY A 44 -17.72 -8.32 5.21
N ILE A 45 -17.27 -7.74 4.09
CA ILE A 45 -17.19 -6.28 3.90
C ILE A 45 -18.54 -5.74 3.43
N ASP A 46 -19.14 -4.87 4.24
CA ASP A 46 -20.33 -4.10 3.88
C ASP A 46 -19.93 -2.63 3.61
N GLU A 47 -20.28 -2.10 2.43
CA GLU A 47 -20.05 -0.67 2.14
C GLU A 47 -21.01 0.20 2.95
N ILE A 48 -20.45 1.08 3.80
CA ILE A 48 -21.26 2.06 4.53
C ILE A 48 -21.64 3.17 3.55
N LYS A 49 -22.91 3.21 3.15
CA LYS A 49 -23.45 4.32 2.35
C LYS A 49 -23.45 5.59 3.20
N VAL A 50 -22.47 6.47 2.98
CA VAL A 50 -22.44 7.80 3.60
C VAL A 50 -23.71 8.57 3.21
N LYS A 51 -24.54 8.94 4.19
CA LYS A 51 -25.68 9.84 3.94
C LYS A 51 -25.14 11.18 3.45
N LYS A 52 -25.41 11.53 2.18
CA LYS A 52 -25.19 12.89 1.68
C LYS A 52 -26.05 13.85 2.50
N THR A 53 -25.42 14.72 3.27
CA THR A 53 -26.11 15.83 3.95
C THR A 53 -26.46 16.90 2.91
N ALA A 54 -27.72 17.32 2.88
CA ALA A 54 -28.27 18.26 1.90
C ALA A 54 -27.83 19.73 2.10
N ASN A 55 -27.03 20.02 3.12
CA ASN A 55 -26.69 21.39 3.49
C ASN A 55 -25.42 21.87 2.79
N LEU A 56 -25.47 23.09 2.23
CA LEU A 56 -24.35 23.74 1.56
C LEU A 56 -23.16 24.01 2.49
N LEU A 57 -23.43 24.33 3.76
CA LEU A 57 -22.41 24.57 4.79
C LEU A 57 -22.54 23.50 5.88
N MET A 58 -21.43 22.79 6.14
CA MET A 58 -21.34 21.81 7.22
C MET A 58 -20.46 22.39 8.33
N LEU A 59 -21.07 22.79 9.44
CA LEU A 59 -20.34 23.26 10.62
C LEU A 59 -19.89 22.05 11.44
N THR A 60 -18.59 21.91 11.65
CA THR A 60 -18.00 20.92 12.56
C THR A 60 -17.37 21.61 13.76
N ARG A 61 -17.36 20.95 14.93
CA ARG A 61 -16.71 21.51 16.12
C ARG A 61 -15.19 21.45 15.91
N PHE A 62 -14.49 22.52 16.25
CA PHE A 62 -13.02 22.55 16.15
C PHE A 62 -12.36 21.42 16.95
N LYS A 63 -12.90 21.09 18.14
CA LYS A 63 -12.40 19.98 18.98
C LYS A 63 -12.46 18.60 18.30
N THR A 64 -13.31 18.42 17.28
CA THR A 64 -13.41 17.15 16.54
C THR A 64 -12.51 17.11 15.30
N LEU A 65 -11.85 18.22 14.95
CA LEU A 65 -10.87 18.29 13.87
C LEU A 65 -9.50 17.82 14.37
N ASN A 66 -9.22 16.53 14.22
CA ASN A 66 -7.90 15.98 14.51
C ASN A 66 -7.01 15.85 13.25
N ILE A 67 -7.58 16.11 12.06
CA ILE A 67 -6.90 15.98 10.76
C ILE A 67 -7.42 17.11 9.85
N TRP A 68 -6.57 17.67 9.00
CA TRP A 68 -6.96 18.78 8.10
C TRP A 68 -7.81 18.36 6.89
N SER A 69 -7.94 17.06 6.64
CA SER A 69 -8.76 16.54 5.54
C SER A 69 -10.18 16.27 6.02
N VAL A 70 -11.14 16.99 5.43
CA VAL A 70 -12.59 16.77 5.64
C VAL A 70 -12.96 15.34 5.28
N ASP A 71 -12.34 14.76 4.26
CA ASP A 71 -12.59 13.38 3.85
C ASP A 71 -12.18 12.39 4.95
N ASN A 72 -11.08 12.61 5.67
CA ASN A 72 -10.63 11.72 6.74
C ASN A 72 -11.47 11.85 8.02
N ILE A 73 -12.13 13.01 8.21
CA ILE A 73 -13.03 13.26 9.33
C ILE A 73 -14.43 12.69 9.05
N VAL A 74 -14.93 12.85 7.83
CA VAL A 74 -16.28 12.46 7.45
C VAL A 74 -16.36 11.00 7.00
N ARG A 75 -15.29 10.45 6.38
CA ARG A 75 -15.26 9.08 5.84
C ARG A 75 -14.49 8.09 6.70
N LYS A 76 -14.39 8.35 8.01
CA LYS A 76 -13.49 7.63 8.92
C LYS A 76 -13.65 6.10 8.90
N ASN A 77 -14.78 5.56 8.42
CA ASN A 77 -14.94 4.17 8.01
C ASN A 77 -15.79 4.12 6.72
N THR A 78 -15.17 3.89 5.56
CA THR A 78 -15.90 3.73 4.28
C THR A 78 -16.60 2.38 4.15
N PHE A 79 -16.26 1.42 5.02
CA PHE A 79 -16.84 0.10 5.08
C PHE A 79 -16.76 -0.44 6.51
N ASP A 80 -17.61 -1.43 6.82
CA ASP A 80 -17.53 -2.23 8.04
C ASP A 80 -17.26 -3.69 7.67
N SER A 81 -16.77 -4.49 8.61
CA SER A 81 -16.65 -5.94 8.45
C SER A 81 -17.41 -6.67 9.55
N ASN A 82 -18.38 -7.49 9.14
CA ASN A 82 -19.17 -8.30 10.07
C ASN A 82 -18.38 -9.50 10.63
N LEU A 83 -17.32 -9.92 9.92
CA LEU A 83 -16.52 -11.10 10.27
C LEU A 83 -15.26 -10.72 11.03
N PHE A 84 -14.65 -9.58 10.72
CA PHE A 84 -13.34 -9.22 11.25
C PHE A 84 -13.35 -7.83 11.86
N LYS A 85 -12.76 -7.72 13.07
CA LYS A 85 -12.49 -6.41 13.68
C LYS A 85 -11.54 -5.59 12.80
N LEU A 86 -12.00 -4.40 12.41
CA LEU A 86 -11.17 -3.38 11.75
C LEU A 86 -10.12 -2.84 12.72
N THR A 87 -8.92 -2.63 12.22
CA THR A 87 -7.75 -2.24 13.02
C THR A 87 -6.94 -1.21 12.26
N CYS A 88 -6.61 -0.09 12.90
CA CYS A 88 -5.65 0.88 12.36
C CYS A 88 -4.22 0.40 12.67
N LEU A 89 -3.30 0.59 11.72
CA LEU A 89 -1.87 0.30 11.95
C LEU A 89 -1.28 1.15 13.10
N GLU A 90 -1.80 2.36 13.30
CA GLU A 90 -1.37 3.24 14.39
C GLU A 90 -1.84 2.72 15.77
N ASP A 91 -3.01 2.10 15.83
CA ASP A 91 -3.59 1.57 17.08
C ASP A 91 -2.95 0.23 17.51
N GLN A 92 -2.26 -0.46 16.59
CA GLN A 92 -1.60 -1.75 16.83
C GLN A 92 -0.14 -1.72 16.37
N PRO A 93 0.75 -1.06 17.13
CA PRO A 93 2.15 -0.93 16.76
C PRO A 93 2.87 -2.28 16.68
N THR A 94 2.33 -3.35 17.28
CA THR A 94 2.88 -4.72 17.17
C THR A 94 2.87 -5.27 15.74
N LEU A 95 1.99 -4.76 14.88
CA LEU A 95 1.92 -5.13 13.46
C LEU A 95 3.04 -4.50 12.62
N VAL A 96 3.63 -3.40 13.10
CA VAL A 96 4.60 -2.59 12.36
C VAL A 96 5.93 -2.64 13.09
N LYS A 97 6.95 -3.20 12.44
CA LYS A 97 8.31 -3.19 12.97
C LYS A 97 8.92 -1.79 12.82
N GLU A 98 8.86 -1.24 11.61
CA GLU A 98 9.49 0.04 11.29
C GLU A 98 8.74 0.78 10.16
N VAL A 99 8.77 2.10 10.21
CA VAL A 99 8.26 2.98 9.16
C VAL A 99 9.28 4.08 8.90
N PHE A 100 9.72 4.21 7.65
CA PHE A 100 10.69 5.22 7.27
C PHE A 100 10.22 5.99 6.05
N ARG A 101 10.32 7.31 6.12
CA ARG A 101 10.31 8.15 4.92
C ARG A 101 11.69 8.12 4.27
N GLY A 102 11.72 8.00 2.94
CA GLY A 102 12.98 8.01 2.19
C GLY A 102 13.72 9.34 2.27
N LYS A 103 14.93 9.34 1.72
CA LYS A 103 15.86 10.48 1.82
C LYS A 103 15.81 11.34 0.57
N SER A 104 15.88 12.66 0.73
CA SER A 104 16.02 13.57 -0.41
C SER A 104 17.41 13.37 -1.05
N PRO A 105 17.50 12.86 -2.30
CA PRO A 105 18.78 12.53 -2.92
C PRO A 105 19.55 13.77 -3.40
N LYS A 106 20.86 13.63 -3.49
CA LYS A 106 21.72 14.53 -4.28
C LYS A 106 21.92 13.92 -5.66
N TYR A 107 21.18 14.42 -6.64
CA TYR A 107 21.28 13.93 -8.02
C TYR A 107 22.63 14.28 -8.63
N LYS A 108 23.19 13.32 -9.37
CA LYS A 108 24.42 13.48 -10.13
C LYS A 108 24.38 12.51 -11.31
N GLU A 109 24.70 13.01 -12.49
CA GLU A 109 24.70 12.20 -13.71
C GLU A 109 25.87 11.22 -13.72
N GLN A 110 25.66 10.08 -14.38
CA GLN A 110 26.68 9.06 -14.69
C GLN A 110 27.43 8.47 -13.48
N THR A 111 26.85 8.55 -12.29
CA THR A 111 27.30 7.80 -11.13
C THR A 111 26.63 6.42 -11.18
N GLY A 112 27.39 5.33 -11.05
CA GLY A 112 26.82 3.97 -11.05
C GLY A 112 25.80 3.70 -9.93
N SER A 113 25.63 4.65 -9.00
CA SER A 113 24.73 4.62 -7.86
C SER A 113 23.35 5.17 -8.21
N LYS A 114 22.29 4.41 -7.90
CA LYS A 114 20.90 4.77 -8.22
C LYS A 114 20.02 4.82 -6.98
N ILE A 115 18.93 5.59 -7.07
CA ILE A 115 17.87 5.67 -6.07
C ILE A 115 16.50 5.42 -6.72
N LEU A 116 15.63 4.71 -6.01
CA LEU A 116 14.23 4.54 -6.37
C LEU A 116 13.47 5.86 -6.14
N ASN A 117 12.63 6.22 -7.10
CA ASN A 117 11.73 7.36 -7.02
C ASN A 117 10.28 6.92 -7.22
N GLN A 118 9.32 7.82 -7.04
CA GLN A 118 7.89 7.52 -7.17
C GLN A 118 7.48 6.80 -8.48
N LYS A 119 8.22 7.00 -9.59
CA LYS A 119 7.95 6.36 -10.89
C LYS A 119 8.38 4.89 -10.92
N CYS A 120 9.31 4.50 -10.05
CA CYS A 120 9.75 3.12 -9.89
C CYS A 120 8.67 2.27 -9.22
N ILE A 121 7.84 2.85 -8.35
CA ILE A 121 6.83 2.10 -7.61
C ILE A 121 5.52 2.06 -8.40
N ARG A 122 5.15 0.86 -8.86
CA ARG A 122 3.90 0.54 -9.54
C ARG A 122 3.02 -0.32 -8.63
N PHE A 123 1.77 -0.52 -9.04
CA PHE A 123 0.92 -1.51 -8.39
C PHE A 123 1.54 -2.90 -8.51
N ASN A 124 1.99 -3.44 -7.37
CA ASN A 124 2.58 -4.78 -7.26
C ASN A 124 3.87 -5.00 -8.07
N ALA A 125 4.57 -3.94 -8.48
CA ALA A 125 5.84 -4.06 -9.18
C ALA A 125 6.79 -2.90 -8.89
N ILE A 126 8.09 -3.19 -8.89
CA ILE A 126 9.17 -2.20 -8.79
C ILE A 126 9.91 -2.17 -10.13
N GLU A 127 9.94 -1.01 -10.77
CA GLU A 127 10.56 -0.79 -12.07
C GLU A 127 11.87 0.01 -11.93
N VAL A 128 12.98 -0.69 -11.65
CA VAL A 128 14.32 -0.06 -11.45
C VAL A 128 14.83 0.69 -12.70
N LYS A 129 14.29 0.40 -13.89
CA LYS A 129 14.57 1.15 -15.13
C LYS A 129 14.27 2.65 -15.02
N HIS A 130 13.41 3.05 -14.08
CA HIS A 130 13.05 4.44 -13.82
C HIS A 130 13.85 5.10 -12.69
N ALA A 131 14.78 4.36 -12.07
CA ALA A 131 15.63 4.87 -11.00
C ALA A 131 16.53 6.00 -11.51
N LYS A 132 16.83 6.96 -10.63
CA LYS A 132 17.67 8.12 -10.95
C LYS A 132 19.07 7.96 -10.39
N SER A 133 20.06 8.48 -11.12
CA SER A 133 21.46 8.49 -10.69
C SER A 133 21.70 9.52 -9.58
N VAL A 134 22.49 9.15 -8.58
CA VAL A 134 22.78 9.97 -7.40
C VAL A 134 24.25 9.97 -7.06
N ASP A 135 24.72 11.00 -6.36
CA ASP A 135 26.11 11.08 -5.93
C ASP A 135 26.49 9.90 -5.02
N SER A 136 27.55 9.17 -5.39
CA SER A 136 28.00 7.97 -4.66
C SER A 136 28.50 8.29 -3.25
N ASN A 137 29.10 9.46 -3.03
CA ASN A 137 29.56 9.86 -1.69
C ASN A 137 28.38 10.19 -0.78
N TRP A 138 27.29 10.75 -1.34
CA TRP A 138 26.04 10.93 -0.60
C TRP A 138 25.42 9.58 -0.25
N LEU A 139 25.32 8.66 -1.22
CA LEU A 139 24.71 7.34 -1.01
C LEU A 139 25.45 6.54 0.06
N ASN A 140 26.79 6.52 0.04
CA ASN A 140 27.61 5.81 1.02
C ASN A 140 27.52 6.36 2.45
N LYS A 141 26.99 7.58 2.64
CA LYS A 141 26.76 8.18 3.96
C LYS A 141 25.38 7.87 4.54
N VAL A 142 24.47 7.31 3.73
CA VAL A 142 23.13 6.96 4.20
C VAL A 142 23.23 5.71 5.06
N ASP A 143 22.58 5.76 6.23
CA ASP A 143 22.54 4.62 7.14
C ASP A 143 21.88 3.40 6.47
N SER A 144 22.51 2.24 6.64
CA SER A 144 22.03 0.95 6.18
C SER A 144 20.58 0.61 6.60
N MET A 145 20.05 1.22 7.65
CA MET A 145 18.66 1.05 8.07
C MET A 145 17.64 1.53 7.00
N PHE A 146 18.03 2.45 6.12
CA PHE A 146 17.20 2.96 5.01
C PHE A 146 17.32 2.11 3.75
N LEU A 147 18.15 1.06 3.75
CA LEU A 147 18.22 0.13 2.63
C LEU A 147 17.04 -0.84 2.69
N THR A 148 16.46 -1.12 1.53
CA THR A 148 15.38 -2.10 1.37
C THR A 148 15.84 -3.50 1.75
N ARG A 149 14.95 -4.27 2.35
CA ARG A 149 15.08 -5.68 2.69
C ARG A 149 13.92 -6.45 2.07
N GLU A 150 14.09 -7.74 1.82
CA GLU A 150 13.02 -8.60 1.33
C GLU A 150 11.81 -8.50 2.27
N ASN A 151 10.62 -8.45 1.67
CA ASN A 151 9.31 -8.24 2.33
C ASN A 151 9.03 -6.83 2.86
N ASP A 152 9.94 -5.87 2.68
CA ASP A 152 9.58 -4.46 2.88
C ASP A 152 8.52 -4.02 1.87
N ILE A 153 7.71 -3.04 2.25
CA ILE A 153 6.67 -2.50 1.40
C ILE A 153 7.02 -1.05 1.08
N LEU A 154 7.16 -0.73 -0.19
CA LEU A 154 7.38 0.64 -0.66
C LEU A 154 6.05 1.24 -1.10
N ILE A 155 5.70 2.40 -0.55
CA ILE A 155 4.43 3.10 -0.78
C ILE A 155 4.70 4.53 -1.23
N ASN A 156 4.11 4.96 -2.34
CA ASN A 156 4.20 6.35 -2.78
C ASN A 156 3.38 7.28 -1.87
N SER A 157 4.00 8.33 -1.33
CA SER A 157 3.35 9.30 -0.44
C SER A 157 2.76 10.52 -1.15
N THR A 158 3.10 10.74 -2.42
CA THR A 158 2.69 11.92 -3.19
C THR A 158 2.47 11.59 -4.67
N GLY A 159 1.83 12.52 -5.38
CA GLY A 159 1.73 12.55 -6.85
C GLY A 159 0.34 12.23 -7.40
N ASP A 160 -0.02 12.93 -8.48
CA ASP A 160 -1.32 12.81 -9.13
C ASP A 160 -1.48 11.44 -9.80
N GLY A 161 -2.45 10.66 -9.32
CA GLY A 161 -2.67 9.27 -9.71
C GLY A 161 -1.60 8.27 -9.25
N THR A 162 -0.57 8.69 -8.51
CA THR A 162 0.53 7.83 -8.04
C THR A 162 0.56 7.60 -6.54
N ILE A 163 -0.13 8.44 -5.77
CA ILE A 163 -0.26 8.30 -4.33
C ILE A 163 -0.86 6.93 -3.97
N GLY A 164 -0.36 6.33 -2.90
CA GLY A 164 -0.89 5.07 -2.39
C GLY A 164 -0.51 3.81 -3.15
N ARG A 165 0.18 3.91 -4.30
CA ARG A 165 0.74 2.74 -4.99
C ARG A 165 1.73 2.04 -4.08
N ALA A 166 1.52 0.74 -3.86
CA ALA A 166 2.40 -0.08 -3.06
C ALA A 166 2.99 -1.26 -3.85
N SER A 167 4.23 -1.62 -3.53
CA SER A 167 4.85 -2.87 -3.98
C SER A 167 5.70 -3.47 -2.88
N ILE A 168 5.74 -4.80 -2.85
CA ILE A 168 6.67 -5.55 -2.00
C ILE A 168 8.07 -5.55 -2.61
N VAL A 169 9.08 -5.47 -1.77
CA VAL A 169 10.49 -5.65 -2.15
C VAL A 169 10.76 -7.14 -2.24
N SER A 170 11.09 -7.60 -3.45
CA SER A 170 11.63 -8.94 -3.69
C SER A 170 13.15 -8.95 -3.43
N LYS A 171 13.71 -10.15 -3.33
CA LYS A 171 15.15 -10.37 -3.13
C LYS A 171 16.05 -9.64 -4.14
N GLU A 172 15.60 -9.48 -5.38
CA GLU A 172 16.34 -8.77 -6.44
C GLU A 172 16.39 -7.24 -6.24
N HIS A 173 15.54 -6.71 -5.36
CA HIS A 173 15.40 -5.29 -5.05
C HIS A 173 15.89 -4.94 -3.64
N GLU A 174 16.62 -5.84 -2.97
CA GLU A 174 17.28 -5.56 -1.69
C GLU A 174 18.44 -4.58 -1.84
N GLY A 175 18.76 -3.86 -0.77
CA GLY A 175 19.91 -2.95 -0.74
C GLY A 175 19.72 -1.66 -1.55
N LEU A 176 18.50 -1.36 -2.00
CA LEU A 176 18.18 -0.14 -2.74
C LEU A 176 17.76 0.97 -1.79
N LEU A 177 18.15 2.21 -2.10
CA LEU A 177 17.61 3.40 -1.46
C LEU A 177 16.40 3.92 -2.21
N TYR A 178 15.56 4.66 -1.49
CA TYR A 178 14.34 5.27 -1.99
C TYR A 178 14.25 6.74 -1.57
N ASP A 179 13.65 7.56 -2.42
CA ASP A 179 13.55 9.00 -2.22
C ASP A 179 12.46 9.41 -1.21
N SER A 180 12.41 10.71 -0.89
CA SER A 180 11.50 11.27 0.10
C SER A 180 10.01 11.27 -0.30
N HIS A 181 9.68 10.79 -1.51
CA HIS A 181 8.30 10.54 -1.96
C HIS A 181 7.84 9.10 -1.74
N ILE A 182 8.72 8.25 -1.19
CA ILE A 182 8.44 6.85 -0.88
C ILE A 182 8.52 6.66 0.64
N ILE A 183 7.54 5.92 1.16
CA ILE A 183 7.52 5.39 2.51
C ILE A 183 7.89 3.91 2.43
N LEU A 184 8.82 3.49 3.27
CA LEU A 184 9.07 2.09 3.55
C LEU A 184 8.29 1.69 4.80
N LEU A 185 7.51 0.63 4.67
CA LEU A 185 6.76 -0.01 5.73
C LEU A 185 7.30 -1.43 5.93
N ARG A 186 7.82 -1.72 7.12
CA ARG A 186 8.31 -3.04 7.51
C ARG A 186 7.34 -3.63 8.52
N LEU A 187 6.63 -4.68 8.11
CA LEU A 187 5.61 -5.33 8.92
C LEU A 187 6.17 -6.47 9.78
N ASN A 188 5.46 -6.81 10.84
CA ASN A 188 5.70 -8.05 11.58
C ASN A 188 5.10 -9.24 10.82
N THR A 189 5.94 -9.95 10.07
CA THR A 189 5.56 -11.10 9.22
C THR A 189 4.95 -12.28 9.97
N GLU A 190 5.10 -12.34 11.30
CA GLU A 190 4.45 -13.35 12.15
C GLU A 190 2.97 -13.03 12.42
N LEU A 191 2.57 -11.78 12.26
CA LEU A 191 1.21 -11.31 12.54
C LEU A 191 0.45 -10.97 11.26
N ILE A 192 1.13 -10.41 10.25
CA ILE A 192 0.54 -9.98 9.00
C ILE A 192 1.40 -10.39 7.81
N ASN A 193 0.77 -10.95 6.79
CA ASN A 193 1.41 -11.25 5.52
C ASN A 193 1.61 -9.95 4.71
N PRO A 194 2.85 -9.56 4.36
CA PRO A 194 3.12 -8.34 3.59
C PRO A 194 2.43 -8.31 2.23
N LEU A 195 2.33 -9.45 1.54
CA LEU A 195 1.63 -9.56 0.26
C LEU A 195 0.14 -9.29 0.40
N PHE A 196 -0.48 -9.79 1.47
CA PHE A 196 -1.88 -9.49 1.78
C PHE A 196 -2.08 -7.98 1.97
N PHE A 197 -1.20 -7.31 2.73
CA PHE A 197 -1.26 -5.86 2.89
C PHE A 197 -1.15 -5.13 1.55
N VAL A 198 -0.17 -5.49 0.70
CA VAL A 198 0.02 -4.85 -0.61
C VAL A 198 -1.22 -5.01 -1.50
N TYR A 199 -1.78 -6.22 -1.60
CA TYR A 199 -2.98 -6.47 -2.40
C TYR A 199 -4.21 -5.76 -1.85
N PHE A 200 -4.38 -5.74 -0.52
CA PHE A 200 -5.47 -4.99 0.10
C PHE A 200 -5.32 -3.48 -0.16
N ASN A 201 -4.13 -2.91 0.10
CA ASN A 201 -3.82 -1.50 -0.14
C ASN A 201 -4.09 -1.11 -1.60
N ASN A 202 -3.64 -1.93 -2.55
CA ASN A 202 -3.79 -1.69 -3.99
C ASN A 202 -5.21 -1.97 -4.51
N SER A 203 -6.08 -2.59 -3.70
CA SER A 203 -7.48 -2.80 -4.06
C SER A 203 -8.25 -1.48 -4.09
N LYS A 204 -9.43 -1.49 -4.73
CA LYS A 204 -10.35 -0.35 -4.76
C LYS A 204 -10.74 0.12 -3.35
N LEU A 205 -10.85 -0.81 -2.39
CA LEU A 205 -11.18 -0.49 -1.00
C LEU A 205 -10.00 0.12 -0.23
N GLY A 206 -8.78 -0.40 -0.46
CA GLY A 206 -7.56 0.17 0.10
C GLY A 206 -7.33 1.59 -0.38
N GLN A 207 -7.40 1.82 -1.69
CA GLN A 207 -7.18 3.14 -2.29
C GLN A 207 -8.25 4.18 -1.92
N LYS A 208 -9.49 3.76 -1.57
CA LYS A 208 -10.52 4.67 -1.04
C LYS A 208 -10.16 5.29 0.33
N GLN A 209 -9.19 4.70 1.04
CA GLN A 209 -8.76 5.12 2.38
C GLN A 209 -7.49 6.00 2.37
N ILE A 210 -6.90 6.24 1.18
CA ILE A 210 -5.68 7.03 0.98
C ILE A 210 -6.07 8.40 0.44
#